data_AF-M1CDM9-F1
#
_entry.id   AF-M1CDM9-F1
#
_cell.length_a   1.000
_cell.length_b   1.000
_cell.length_c   1.000
_cell.angle_alpha   90.00
_cell.angle_beta   90.00
_cell.angle_gamma   90.00
#
_symmetry.space_group_name_H-M   'P 1'
#
loop_
_entity.id
_entity.type
_entity.pdbx_description
1 polymer ?
#
loop_
_entity_poly.entity_id
_entity_poly.type
_entity_poly.pdbx_seq_one_letter_code
_entity_poly.pdbx_strand_id
1 'polypeptide(L)'
;MVNSAEKVRLAGNQNVMVCERGTMFGYNDLIVDPRNFEWMREANCPVVADITHSLQQPAGKKLEGGGVASGGLRELIPCIARTAVAVGVDGIFMEVHNDPLSAPVDGPTQWPLRHLEELLEELVALGRVSKGKQQFKIDLTPFCD
;
A
#
# COMPACT_ATOMS: atom_id res chain seq x y z
N MET A 1 3.15 0.57 14.44
CA MET A 1 3.19 2.03 14.17
C MET A 1 2.77 2.93 15.34
N VAL A 2 2.29 2.37 16.46
CA VAL A 2 1.80 3.11 17.65
C VAL A 2 2.77 4.20 18.13
N ASN A 3 4.01 3.84 18.47
CA ASN A 3 4.98 4.79 19.02
C ASN A 3 5.29 5.96 18.10
N SER A 4 5.34 5.75 16.78
CA SER A 4 5.58 6.82 15.82
C SER A 4 4.41 7.79 15.76
N ALA A 5 3.17 7.28 15.79
CA ALA A 5 1.97 8.12 15.82
C ALA A 5 1.89 8.94 17.12
N GLU A 6 2.19 8.32 18.27
CA GLU A 6 2.18 9.01 19.56
C GLU A 6 3.20 10.16 19.63
N LYS A 7 4.38 10.02 19.02
CA LYS A 7 5.34 11.14 18.96
C LYS A 7 4.76 12.38 18.27
N VAL A 8 4.01 12.19 17.18
CA VAL A 8 3.36 13.30 16.46
C VAL A 8 2.24 13.92 17.31
N ARG A 9 1.45 13.08 17.99
CA ARG A 9 0.39 13.53 18.92
C ARG A 9 0.94 14.30 20.11
N LEU A 10 2.03 13.84 20.71
CA LEU A 10 2.72 14.50 21.82
C LEU A 10 3.34 15.84 21.40
N ALA A 11 3.69 16.00 20.13
CA ALA A 11 4.11 17.28 19.56
C ALA A 11 2.93 18.24 19.28
N GLY A 12 1.69 17.85 19.63
CA GLY A 12 0.50 18.70 19.52
C GLY A 12 -0.33 18.49 18.25
N ASN A 13 0.02 17.52 17.38
CA ASN A 13 -0.72 17.26 16.15
C ASN A 13 -1.50 15.93 16.22
N GLN A 14 -2.83 16.02 16.30
CA GLN A 14 -3.72 14.85 16.33
C GLN A 14 -4.04 14.28 14.94
N ASN A 15 -3.74 15.02 13.87
CA ASN A 15 -4.02 14.60 12.50
C ASN A 15 -2.91 13.69 11.98
N VAL A 16 -2.97 12.42 12.41
CA VAL A 16 -1.99 11.38 12.06
C VAL A 16 -2.65 10.34 11.16
N MET A 17 -1.91 9.82 10.19
CA MET A 17 -2.22 8.60 9.46
C MET A 17 -0.94 7.76 9.35
N VAL A 18 -1.08 6.46 9.11
CA VAL A 18 0.05 5.55 8.95
C VAL A 18 -0.07 4.84 7.61
N CYS A 19 1.06 4.70 6.91
CA CYS A 19 1.08 4.21 5.52
C CYS A 19 1.95 2.95 5.39
N GLU A 20 1.37 1.87 4.87
CA GLU A 20 2.10 0.67 4.45
C GLU A 20 2.64 0.87 3.03
N ARG A 21 3.90 0.54 2.80
CA ARG A 21 4.62 0.79 1.53
C ARG A 21 5.65 -0.29 1.17
N GLY A 22 5.47 -1.49 1.71
CA GLY A 22 6.34 -2.64 1.55
C GLY A 22 7.36 -2.80 2.69
N THR A 23 7.66 -4.06 3.00
CA THR A 23 8.75 -4.47 3.91
C THR A 23 9.83 -5.17 3.10
N MET A 24 11.11 -4.93 3.42
CA MET A 24 12.24 -5.57 2.75
C MET A 24 12.11 -7.11 2.79
N PHE A 25 12.19 -7.73 1.62
CA PHE A 25 12.13 -9.18 1.47
C PHE A 25 13.39 -9.70 0.77
N GLY A 26 14.45 -9.87 1.56
CA GLY A 26 15.78 -10.14 1.01
C GLY A 26 16.38 -8.88 0.38
N TYR A 27 17.14 -9.06 -0.71
CA TYR A 27 17.80 -7.96 -1.40
C TYR A 27 16.95 -7.46 -2.57
N ASN A 28 16.89 -6.14 -2.70
CA ASN A 28 16.30 -5.45 -3.85
C ASN A 28 14.80 -5.71 -4.10
N ASP A 29 14.07 -6.24 -3.11
CA ASP A 29 12.65 -6.52 -3.24
C ASP A 29 11.86 -6.18 -1.97
N LEU A 30 10.56 -5.94 -2.16
CA LEU A 30 9.61 -5.59 -1.12
C LEU A 30 8.43 -6.57 -1.16
N ILE A 31 7.96 -6.97 0.02
CA ILE A 31 6.70 -7.69 0.18
C ILE A 31 5.70 -6.81 0.94
N VAL A 32 4.46 -6.82 0.48
CA VAL A 32 3.32 -6.31 1.26
C VAL A 32 2.76 -7.48 2.05
N ASP A 33 2.84 -7.40 3.37
CA ASP A 33 2.15 -8.32 4.26
C ASP A 33 0.77 -7.74 4.61
N PRO A 34 -0.34 -8.30 4.12
CA PRO A 34 -1.67 -7.75 4.39
C PRO A 34 -2.04 -7.75 5.88
N ARG A 35 -1.37 -8.56 6.72
CA ARG A 35 -1.55 -8.53 8.18
C ARG A 35 -1.14 -7.17 8.78
N ASN A 36 -0.21 -6.47 8.14
CA ASN A 36 0.20 -5.13 8.59
C ASN A 36 -0.97 -4.14 8.56
N PHE A 37 -1.90 -4.26 7.61
CA PHE A 37 -3.08 -3.38 7.58
C PHE A 37 -3.94 -3.54 8.84
N GLU A 38 -4.03 -4.75 9.40
CA GLU A 38 -4.71 -5.02 10.67
C GLU A 38 -3.90 -4.45 11.85
N TRP A 39 -2.63 -4.82 11.96
CA TRP A 39 -1.78 -4.42 13.10
C TRP A 39 -1.55 -2.91 13.16
N MET A 40 -1.50 -2.22 12.01
CA MET A 40 -1.34 -0.76 11.97
C MET A 40 -2.53 -0.02 12.57
N ARG A 41 -3.73 -0.61 12.64
CA ARG A 41 -4.92 -0.01 13.26
C ARG A 41 -4.76 0.21 14.77
N GLU A 42 -3.86 -0.54 15.43
CA GLU A 42 -3.50 -0.31 16.84
C GLU A 42 -2.98 1.12 17.09
N ALA A 43 -2.46 1.79 16.05
CA ALA A 43 -2.03 3.19 16.15
C ALA A 43 -3.21 4.19 16.29
N ASN A 44 -4.46 3.71 16.23
CA ASN A 44 -5.69 4.48 16.39
C ASN A 44 -5.75 5.72 15.47
N CYS A 45 -5.42 5.52 14.21
CA CYS A 45 -5.45 6.52 13.14
C CYS A 45 -5.75 5.84 11.80
N PRO A 46 -6.15 6.60 10.77
CA PRO A 46 -6.33 6.07 9.42
C PRO A 46 -5.10 5.30 8.92
N VAL A 47 -5.34 4.13 8.33
CA VAL A 47 -4.35 3.27 7.68
C VAL A 47 -4.45 3.47 6.17
N VAL A 48 -3.34 3.85 5.54
CA VAL A 48 -3.23 4.07 4.10
C VAL A 48 -2.33 3.00 3.49
N ALA A 49 -2.62 2.58 2.26
CA ALA A 49 -1.73 1.72 1.47
C ALA A 49 -1.11 2.51 0.32
N ASP A 50 0.21 2.59 0.28
CA ASP A 50 0.97 3.06 -0.87
C ASP A 50 1.10 1.94 -1.88
N ILE A 51 0.21 1.94 -2.88
CA ILE A 51 0.11 0.85 -3.85
C ILE A 51 1.16 0.96 -4.95
N THR A 52 1.89 2.08 -5.04
CA THR A 52 2.97 2.28 -6.00
C THR A 52 4.31 1.84 -5.45
N HIS A 53 4.72 2.39 -4.31
CA HIS A 53 6.04 2.11 -3.77
C HIS A 53 6.15 0.75 -3.07
N SER A 54 5.02 0.14 -2.72
CA SER A 54 4.98 -1.27 -2.32
C SER A 54 5.54 -2.24 -3.36
N LEU A 55 5.63 -1.79 -4.61
CA LEU A 55 6.10 -2.58 -5.76
C LEU A 55 7.43 -2.06 -6.31
N GLN A 56 8.10 -1.20 -5.55
CA GLN A 56 9.44 -0.73 -5.87
C GLN A 56 10.43 -1.90 -5.70
N GLN A 57 11.41 -1.98 -6.59
CA GLN A 57 12.56 -2.87 -6.46
C GLN A 57 13.80 -2.01 -6.15
N PRO A 58 14.13 -1.78 -4.87
CA PRO A 58 15.20 -0.87 -4.48
C PRO A 58 16.52 -1.24 -5.15
N ALA A 59 17.19 -0.28 -5.80
CA ALA A 59 18.42 -0.52 -6.56
C ALA A 59 18.33 -1.64 -7.63
N GLY A 60 17.13 -1.93 -8.14
CA GLY A 60 16.87 -2.95 -9.15
C GLY A 60 17.36 -2.64 -10.56
N LYS A 61 17.77 -1.39 -10.84
CA LYS A 61 18.26 -0.97 -12.16
C LYS A 61 19.67 -0.39 -12.06
N LYS A 62 20.59 -0.87 -12.90
CA LYS A 62 21.89 -0.21 -13.10
C LYS A 62 21.75 0.96 -14.07
N LEU A 63 22.35 2.08 -13.75
CA LEU A 63 22.39 3.27 -14.60
C LEU A 63 23.68 3.29 -15.42
N GLU A 64 23.62 3.91 -16.60
CA GLU A 64 24.82 4.27 -17.34
C GLU A 64 25.65 5.24 -16.49
N GLY A 65 26.96 4.99 -16.37
CA GLY A 65 27.85 5.76 -15.50
C GLY A 65 28.05 5.21 -14.08
N GLY A 66 27.48 4.03 -13.76
CA GLY A 66 27.85 3.28 -12.54
C GLY A 66 26.98 3.52 -11.31
N GLY A 67 25.87 4.25 -11.44
CA GLY A 67 24.85 4.41 -10.40
C GLY A 67 23.80 3.29 -10.40
N VAL A 68 22.89 3.35 -9.43
CA VAL A 68 21.68 2.49 -9.38
C VAL A 68 20.43 3.33 -9.23
N ALA A 69 19.34 2.87 -9.80
CA ALA A 69 17.99 3.39 -9.61
C ALA A 69 17.05 2.26 -9.19
N SER A 70 15.90 2.64 -8.66
CA SER A 70 14.84 1.68 -8.34
C SER A 70 14.22 1.12 -9.62
N GLY A 71 13.98 -0.20 -9.62
CA GLY A 71 13.05 -0.83 -10.54
C GLY A 71 11.63 -0.80 -9.99
N GLY A 72 10.73 -1.55 -10.60
CA GLY A 72 9.39 -1.69 -10.08
C GLY A 72 8.49 -2.61 -10.90
N LEU A 73 7.42 -3.08 -10.27
CA LEU A 73 6.47 -4.06 -10.81
C LEU A 73 5.08 -3.42 -11.01
N ARG A 74 5.00 -2.36 -11.82
CA ARG A 74 3.77 -1.56 -12.05
C ARG A 74 2.54 -2.40 -12.36
N GLU A 75 2.71 -3.46 -13.13
CA GLU A 75 1.64 -4.37 -13.54
C GLU A 75 0.95 -5.07 -12.36
N LEU A 76 1.60 -5.11 -11.19
CA LEU A 76 1.04 -5.66 -9.96
C LEU A 76 0.32 -4.62 -9.10
N ILE A 77 0.28 -3.33 -9.49
CA ILE A 77 -0.44 -2.28 -8.75
C ILE A 77 -1.91 -2.67 -8.53
N PRO A 78 -2.67 -3.15 -9.54
CA PRO A 78 -4.04 -3.61 -9.31
C PRO A 78 -4.13 -4.75 -8.29
N CYS A 79 -3.16 -5.66 -8.25
CA CYS A 79 -3.14 -6.76 -7.27
C CYS A 79 -3.00 -6.23 -5.83
N ILE A 80 -2.05 -5.34 -5.60
CA ILE A 80 -1.81 -4.75 -4.27
C ILE A 80 -2.98 -3.84 -3.87
N ALA A 81 -3.50 -3.04 -4.81
CA ALA A 81 -4.63 -2.15 -4.56
C ALA A 81 -5.90 -2.90 -4.19
N ARG A 82 -6.26 -3.95 -4.93
CA ARG A 82 -7.40 -4.81 -4.62
C ARG A 82 -7.24 -5.47 -3.26
N THR A 83 -6.03 -5.96 -2.94
CA THR A 83 -5.73 -6.55 -1.63
C THR A 83 -5.96 -5.55 -0.49
N ALA A 84 -5.39 -4.35 -0.60
CA ALA A 84 -5.54 -3.31 0.42
C ALA A 84 -7.01 -2.90 0.62
N VAL A 85 -7.75 -2.68 -0.47
CA VAL A 85 -9.17 -2.30 -0.42
C VAL A 85 -10.02 -3.45 0.14
N ALA A 86 -9.75 -4.70 -0.24
CA ALA A 86 -10.47 -5.86 0.28
C ALA A 86 -10.26 -6.04 1.80
N VAL A 87 -9.03 -5.85 2.30
CA VAL A 87 -8.73 -5.86 3.74
C VAL A 87 -9.33 -4.63 4.47
N GLY A 88 -9.64 -3.57 3.73
CA GLY A 88 -10.35 -2.40 4.23
C GLY A 88 -9.41 -1.36 4.83
N VAL A 89 -8.45 -0.87 4.04
CA VAL A 89 -7.70 0.36 4.39
C VAL A 89 -8.60 1.60 4.38
N ASP A 90 -8.16 2.69 5.02
CA ASP A 90 -8.87 3.98 5.06
C ASP A 90 -8.57 4.85 3.82
N GLY A 91 -7.49 4.55 3.11
CA GLY A 91 -7.14 5.23 1.87
C GLY A 91 -6.07 4.49 1.09
N ILE A 92 -5.90 4.89 -0.17
CA ILE A 92 -4.78 4.48 -1.02
C ILE A 92 -3.94 5.70 -1.37
N PHE A 93 -2.64 5.51 -1.46
CA PHE A 93 -1.70 6.45 -2.06
C PHE A 93 -1.20 5.84 -3.37
N MET A 94 -1.15 6.64 -4.44
CA MET A 94 -0.70 6.21 -5.76
C MET A 94 -0.08 7.38 -6.51
N GLU A 95 1.12 7.17 -7.04
CA GLU A 95 1.71 8.07 -8.02
C GLU A 95 1.20 7.78 -9.44
N VAL A 96 0.99 8.85 -10.21
CA VAL A 96 0.46 8.79 -11.58
C VAL A 96 1.29 9.67 -12.50
N HIS A 97 1.45 9.26 -13.75
CA HIS A 97 2.15 10.06 -14.77
C HIS A 97 1.49 9.89 -16.14
N ASN A 98 1.47 10.94 -16.95
CA ASN A 98 0.96 10.89 -18.32
C ASN A 98 1.86 10.05 -19.24
N ASP A 99 3.16 10.06 -18.97
CA ASP A 99 4.17 9.22 -19.66
C ASP A 99 5.16 8.58 -18.66
N PRO A 100 4.80 7.46 -18.00
CA PRO A 100 5.65 6.85 -16.96
C PRO A 100 7.03 6.41 -17.44
N LEU A 101 7.26 6.26 -18.76
CA LEU A 101 8.55 5.87 -19.31
C LEU A 101 9.55 7.02 -19.32
N SER A 102 9.07 8.26 -19.35
CA SER A 102 9.88 9.48 -19.29
C SER A 102 9.88 10.13 -17.91
N ALA A 103 9.28 9.51 -16.90
CA ALA A 103 9.28 10.03 -15.54
C ALA A 103 10.72 10.05 -14.97
N PRO A 104 11.15 11.17 -14.34
CA PRO A 104 12.52 11.33 -13.86
C PRO A 104 12.83 10.50 -12.60
N VAL A 105 11.79 10.17 -11.82
CA VAL A 105 11.88 9.43 -10.56
C VAL A 105 10.70 8.46 -10.49
N ASP A 106 10.95 7.24 -9.99
CA ASP A 106 9.97 6.19 -9.76
C ASP A 106 9.06 5.84 -10.95
N GLY A 107 9.51 6.19 -12.18
CA GLY A 107 8.84 5.83 -13.42
C GLY A 107 8.35 4.39 -13.44
N PRO A 108 9.17 3.37 -13.12
CA PRO A 108 8.77 1.96 -13.07
C PRO A 108 7.57 1.61 -12.18
N THR A 109 7.14 2.45 -11.25
CA THR A 109 5.98 2.22 -10.37
C THR A 109 4.87 3.26 -10.54
N GLN A 110 5.05 4.32 -11.33
CA GLN A 110 3.99 5.30 -11.58
C GLN A 110 2.89 4.75 -12.49
N TRP A 111 1.62 4.88 -12.10
CA TRP A 111 0.49 4.41 -12.90
C TRP A 111 0.22 5.31 -14.11
N PRO A 112 -0.12 4.77 -15.30
CA PRO A 112 -0.39 5.60 -16.47
C PRO A 112 -1.71 6.37 -16.28
N LEU A 113 -1.65 7.70 -16.35
CA LEU A 113 -2.80 8.58 -16.06
C LEU A 113 -4.07 8.22 -16.85
N ARG A 114 -3.91 7.80 -18.11
CA ARG A 114 -5.03 7.40 -18.99
C ARG A 114 -5.85 6.21 -18.47
N HIS A 115 -5.28 5.42 -17.56
CA HIS A 115 -5.89 4.22 -16.96
C HIS A 115 -6.31 4.46 -15.50
N LEU A 116 -6.22 5.71 -15.02
CA LEU A 116 -6.48 6.03 -13.62
C LEU A 116 -7.95 5.85 -13.27
N GLU A 117 -8.86 6.37 -14.10
CA GLU A 117 -10.30 6.33 -13.86
C GLU A 117 -10.80 4.88 -13.75
N GLU A 118 -10.47 4.04 -14.72
CA GLU A 118 -10.84 2.62 -14.75
C GLU A 118 -10.42 1.88 -13.46
N LEU A 119 -9.18 2.09 -13.00
CA LEU A 119 -8.70 1.48 -11.77
C LEU A 119 -9.46 2.01 -10.55
N LEU A 120 -9.70 3.33 -10.45
CA LEU A 120 -10.39 3.92 -9.31
C LEU A 120 -11.86 3.47 -9.22
N GLU A 121 -12.55 3.35 -10.35
CA GLU A 121 -13.93 2.85 -10.40
C GLU A 121 -14.03 1.44 -9.81
N GLU A 122 -13.11 0.54 -10.19
CA GLU A 122 -13.05 -0.81 -9.63
C GLU A 122 -12.77 -0.78 -8.12
N LEU A 123 -11.77 -0.01 -7.68
CA LEU A 123 -11.39 0.06 -6.27
C LEU A 123 -12.51 0.64 -5.40
N VAL A 124 -13.26 1.64 -5.90
CA VAL A 124 -14.43 2.18 -5.21
C VAL A 124 -15.54 1.13 -5.13
N ALA A 125 -15.79 0.36 -6.19
CA ALA A 125 -16.77 -0.72 -6.17
C ALA A 125 -16.40 -1.81 -5.14
N LEU A 126 -15.13 -2.23 -5.10
CA LEU A 126 -14.62 -3.17 -4.09
C LEU A 126 -14.74 -2.62 -2.68
N GLY A 127 -14.39 -1.35 -2.46
CA GLY A 127 -14.48 -0.70 -1.16
C GLY A 127 -15.91 -0.63 -0.61
N ARG A 128 -16.92 -0.44 -1.49
CA ARG A 128 -18.33 -0.41 -1.10
C ARG A 128 -18.87 -1.76 -0.63
N VAL A 129 -18.39 -2.87 -1.19
CA VAL A 129 -18.86 -4.22 -0.83
C VAL A 129 -18.03 -4.88 0.26
N SER A 130 -16.80 -4.40 0.47
CA SER A 130 -15.87 -4.97 1.44
C SER A 130 -16.39 -4.87 2.88
N LYS A 131 -16.20 -5.96 3.64
CA LYS A 131 -16.40 -6.01 5.10
C LYS A 131 -15.06 -6.09 5.84
N GLY A 132 -13.94 -5.76 5.19
CA GLY A 132 -12.59 -6.04 5.72
C GLY A 132 -12.30 -5.51 7.13
N LYS A 133 -12.89 -4.37 7.52
CA LYS A 133 -12.75 -3.82 8.89
C LYS A 133 -13.59 -4.53 9.95
N GLN A 134 -14.53 -5.38 9.56
CA GLN A 134 -15.42 -6.10 10.47
C GLN A 134 -14.71 -7.33 11.01
N GLN A 135 -14.46 -7.36 12.32
CA GLN A 135 -13.91 -8.53 12.97
C GLN A 135 -14.95 -9.64 13.06
N PHE A 136 -14.53 -10.86 12.75
CA PHE A 136 -15.32 -12.05 13.02
C PHE A 136 -15.22 -12.42 14.49
N LYS A 137 -16.36 -12.75 15.10
CA LYS A 137 -16.38 -13.45 16.38
C LYS A 137 -16.08 -14.92 16.09
N ILE A 138 -14.87 -15.35 16.42
CA ILE A 138 -14.44 -16.73 16.24
C ILE A 138 -14.91 -17.52 17.46
N ASP A 139 -15.94 -18.34 17.27
CA ASP A 139 -16.34 -19.34 18.25
C ASP A 139 -15.52 -20.61 18.05
N LEU A 140 -14.79 -21.01 19.09
CA LEU A 140 -13.95 -22.21 19.08
C LEU A 140 -14.64 -23.40 19.75
N THR A 141 -15.89 -23.24 20.18
CA THR A 141 -16.71 -24.34 20.70
C THR A 141 -16.77 -25.45 19.65
N PRO A 142 -16.48 -26.72 20.01
CA PRO A 142 -16.58 -27.83 19.07
C PRO A 142 -17.98 -27.88 18.44
N PHE A 143 -18.04 -28.02 17.12
CA PHE A 143 -19.30 -28.26 16.43
C PHE A 143 -19.77 -29.68 16.72
N CYS A 144 -20.89 -29.82 17.42
CA CYS A 144 -21.57 -31.09 17.65
C CYS A 144 -22.78 -31.17 16.71
N ASP A 145 -22.90 -32.26 15.95
CA ASP A 145 -24.05 -32.56 15.07
C ASP A 145 -25.35 -32.80 15.84
#